data_AF-A0A1Q9LQG5-F1
#
_entry.id   AF-A0A1Q9LQG5-F1
#
_cell.length_a   1.000
_cell.length_b   1.000
_cell.length_c   1.000
_cell.angle_alpha   90.00
_cell.angle_beta   90.00
_cell.angle_gamma   90.00
#
_symmetry.space_group_name_H-M   'P 1'
#
loop_
_entity.id
_entity.type
_entity.pdbx_description
1 polymer ?
#
loop_
_entity_poly.entity_id
_entity_poly.type
_entity_poly.pdbx_seq_one_letter_code
_entity_poly.pdbx_strand_id
1 'polypeptide(L)'
;MSTAFGQMESSLRGYLAELSTRAATGSGLRDLARLELPRVVSALRALLAEHHPDADGRCPTCRTRLFSRAPAPCRALLTTHLCLLALEEERAEDPGSAYAKHVLPPS
;
A
#
# COMPACT_ATOMS: atom_id res chain seq x y z
N MET A 1 -20.55 -18.96 13.13
CA MET A 1 -21.33 -17.71 12.95
C MET A 1 -20.34 -16.62 12.56
N SER A 2 -20.41 -16.07 11.35
CA SER A 2 -19.51 -14.96 10.96
C SER A 2 -19.97 -13.66 11.62
N THR A 3 -19.03 -12.92 12.20
CA THR A 3 -19.27 -11.58 12.73
C THR A 3 -19.33 -10.57 11.57
N ALA A 4 -20.01 -9.43 11.77
CA ALA A 4 -20.03 -8.37 10.76
C ALA A 4 -18.62 -7.91 10.35
N PHE A 5 -17.68 -7.86 11.31
CA PHE A 5 -16.28 -7.55 11.03
C PHE A 5 -15.60 -8.63 10.19
N GLY A 6 -15.82 -9.91 10.50
CA GLY A 6 -15.27 -11.02 9.72
C GLY A 6 -15.76 -11.03 8.27
N GLN A 7 -17.02 -10.65 8.04
CA GLN A 7 -17.54 -10.48 6.68
C GLN A 7 -16.85 -9.33 5.95
N MET A 8 -16.70 -8.18 6.61
CA MET A 8 -16.01 -7.01 6.03
C MET A 8 -14.56 -7.33 5.66
N GLU A 9 -13.80 -7.98 6.56
CA GLU A 9 -12.42 -8.40 6.29
C GLU A 9 -12.35 -9.38 5.11
N SER A 10 -13.24 -10.38 5.07
CA SER A 10 -13.29 -11.35 3.98
C SER A 10 -13.59 -10.70 2.63
N SER A 11 -14.54 -9.77 2.58
CA SER A 11 -14.87 -9.02 1.37
C SER A 11 -13.68 -8.19 0.88
N LEU A 12 -12.98 -7.49 1.78
CA LEU A 12 -11.81 -6.69 1.41
C LEU A 12 -10.66 -7.55 0.88
N ARG A 13 -10.36 -8.67 1.56
CA ARG A 13 -9.32 -9.62 1.12
C ARG A 13 -9.67 -10.23 -0.24
N GLY A 14 -10.93 -10.60 -0.44
CA GLY A 14 -11.42 -11.13 -1.72
C GLY A 14 -11.25 -10.12 -2.85
N TYR A 15 -11.61 -8.85 -2.62
CA TYR A 15 -11.43 -7.80 -3.61
C TYR A 15 -9.96 -7.60 -4.00
N LEU A 16 -9.05 -7.51 -3.02
CA LEU A 16 -7.61 -7.34 -3.29
C LEU A 16 -6.99 -8.56 -4.00
N ALA A 17 -7.45 -9.77 -3.68
CA ALA A 17 -7.03 -10.99 -4.37
C ALA A 17 -7.48 -11.00 -5.83
N GLU A 18 -8.71 -10.57 -6.11
CA GLU A 18 -9.25 -10.48 -7.47
C GLU A 18 -8.45 -9.49 -8.33
N LEU A 19 -8.13 -8.30 -7.79
CA LEU A 19 -7.27 -7.34 -8.49
C LEU A 19 -5.89 -7.93 -8.81
N SER A 20 -5.31 -8.67 -7.88
CA SER A 20 -4.01 -9.33 -8.05
C SER A 20 -4.06 -10.41 -9.14
N THR A 21 -5.11 -11.25 -9.15
CA THR A 21 -5.31 -12.27 -10.18
C THR A 21 -5.50 -11.64 -11.56
N ARG A 22 -6.28 -10.56 -11.67
CA ARG A 22 -6.47 -9.82 -12.93
C ARG A 22 -5.17 -9.22 -13.45
N ALA A 23 -4.35 -8.65 -12.56
CA ALA A 23 -3.03 -8.13 -12.90
C ALA A 23 -2.11 -9.25 -13.44
N ALA A 24 -2.07 -10.40 -12.76
CA ALA A 24 -1.21 -11.53 -13.14
C ALA A 24 -1.63 -12.20 -14.46
N THR A 25 -2.93 -12.27 -14.73
CA THR A 25 -3.49 -12.90 -15.94
C THR A 25 -3.56 -11.96 -17.14
N GLY A 26 -3.35 -10.65 -16.94
CA GLY A 26 -3.50 -9.64 -17.99
C GLY A 26 -4.97 -9.34 -18.36
N SER A 27 -5.93 -9.81 -17.57
CA SER A 27 -7.37 -9.63 -17.84
C SER A 27 -7.85 -8.22 -17.44
N GLY A 28 -8.41 -7.48 -18.39
CA GLY A 28 -9.07 -6.20 -18.13
C GLY A 28 -8.12 -5.11 -17.58
N LEU A 29 -6.86 -5.08 -18.03
CA LEU A 29 -5.82 -4.17 -17.54
C LEU A 29 -6.19 -2.69 -17.67
N ARG A 30 -6.91 -2.30 -18.72
CA ARG A 30 -7.37 -0.91 -18.90
C ARG A 30 -8.27 -0.46 -17.76
N ASP A 31 -9.23 -1.30 -17.39
CA ASP A 31 -10.19 -0.98 -16.32
C ASP A 31 -9.54 -1.12 -14.94
N LEU A 32 -8.64 -2.10 -14.78
CA LEU A 32 -7.80 -2.23 -13.59
C LEU A 32 -6.99 -0.94 -13.36
N ALA A 33 -6.35 -0.40 -14.39
CA ALA A 33 -5.55 0.82 -14.30
C ALA A 33 -6.38 2.10 -14.12
N ARG A 34 -7.54 2.22 -14.79
CA ARG A 34 -8.33 3.47 -14.79
C ARG A 34 -9.37 3.56 -13.68
N LEU A 35 -9.88 2.42 -13.21
CA LEU A 35 -10.99 2.39 -12.26
C LEU A 35 -10.52 1.88 -10.90
N GLU A 36 -9.82 0.74 -10.88
CA GLU A 36 -9.50 0.08 -9.63
C GLU A 36 -8.26 0.67 -8.95
N LEU A 37 -7.19 0.96 -9.71
CA LEU A 37 -5.99 1.55 -9.13
C LEU A 37 -6.26 2.91 -8.43
N PRO A 38 -7.00 3.87 -9.01
CA PRO A 38 -7.35 5.10 -8.31
C PRO A 38 -8.19 4.87 -7.04
N ARG A 39 -9.06 3.85 -7.03
CA ARG A 39 -9.84 3.48 -5.85
C ARG A 39 -8.95 2.93 -4.74
N VAL A 40 -8.02 2.03 -5.07
CA VAL A 40 -7.05 1.47 -4.12
C VAL A 40 -6.16 2.57 -3.56
N VAL A 41 -5.65 3.47 -4.41
CA VAL A 41 -4.85 4.64 -3.97
C VAL A 41 -5.67 5.54 -3.05
N SER A 42 -6.94 5.79 -3.35
CA SER A 42 -7.82 6.61 -2.52
C SER A 42 -8.09 5.96 -1.15
N ALA A 43 -8.34 4.65 -1.12
CA ALA A 43 -8.52 3.89 0.11
C ALA A 43 -7.24 3.90 0.97
N LEU A 44 -6.07 3.72 0.35
CA LEU A 44 -4.79 3.80 1.04
C LEU A 44 -4.54 5.22 1.60
N ARG A 45 -4.81 6.26 0.82
CA ARG A 45 -4.71 7.66 1.31
C ARG A 45 -5.63 7.92 2.49
N ALA A 46 -6.87 7.44 2.45
CA ALA A 46 -7.82 7.57 3.54
C ALA A 46 -7.30 6.85 4.81
N LEU A 47 -6.82 5.61 4.67
CA LEU A 47 -6.23 4.86 5.78
C LEU A 47 -5.02 5.59 6.37
N LEU A 48 -4.08 6.06 5.53
CA LEU A 48 -2.89 6.76 5.99
C LEU A 48 -3.18 8.14 6.60
N ALA A 49 -4.27 8.80 6.19
CA ALA A 49 -4.69 10.06 6.79
C ALA A 49 -5.09 9.91 8.26
N GLU A 50 -5.44 8.70 8.72
CA GLU A 50 -5.68 8.42 10.14
C GLU A 50 -4.38 8.34 10.97
N HIS A 51 -3.22 8.42 10.31
CA HIS A 51 -1.90 8.31 10.93
C HIS A 51 -1.10 9.61 10.82
N HIS A 52 -0.89 10.25 11.97
CA HIS A 52 -0.07 11.45 12.11
C HIS A 52 1.08 11.21 13.11
N PRO A 53 2.18 10.57 12.70
CA PRO A 53 3.35 10.46 13.55
C PRO A 53 4.00 11.82 13.83
N ASP A 54 4.59 11.96 15.01
CA ASP A 54 5.49 13.08 15.33
C ASP A 54 6.86 12.92 14.64
N ALA A 55 7.78 13.85 14.92
CA ALA A 55 9.15 13.82 14.38
C ALA A 55 9.94 12.56 14.80
N ASP A 56 9.57 11.90 15.90
CA ASP A 56 10.16 10.63 16.36
C ASP A 56 9.49 9.41 15.69
N GLY A 57 8.57 9.63 14.75
CA GLY A 57 7.82 8.58 14.07
C GLY A 57 6.67 8.00 14.91
N ARG A 58 6.33 8.57 16.08
CA ARG A 58 5.35 8.01 17.00
C ARG A 58 3.95 8.43 16.62
N CYS A 59 3.10 7.45 16.28
CA CYS A 59 1.72 7.69 15.88
C CYS A 59 0.73 7.37 17.01
N PRO A 60 -0.16 8.31 17.43
CA PRO A 60 -1.13 8.08 18.49
C PRO A 60 -2.13 6.95 18.15
N THR A 61 -2.54 6.85 16.88
CA THR A 61 -3.44 5.79 16.38
C THR A 61 -2.84 4.39 16.53
N CYS A 62 -1.51 4.27 16.38
CA CYS A 62 -0.82 2.99 16.58
C CYS A 62 -0.57 2.65 18.05
N ARG A 63 -0.60 3.63 18.96
CA ARG A 63 -0.31 3.45 20.38
C ARG A 63 -1.54 2.95 21.12
N THR A 64 -1.82 1.64 21.01
CA THR A 64 -2.97 0.99 21.68
C THR A 64 -2.76 0.75 23.18
N ARG A 65 -1.53 0.87 23.69
CA ARG A 65 -1.22 0.86 25.14
C ARG A 65 -0.17 1.93 25.44
N LEU A 66 -0.45 2.77 26.44
CA LEU A 66 0.46 3.80 26.98
C LEU A 66 1.84 3.23 27.43
N PHE A 67 1.98 1.91 27.53
CA PHE A 67 3.14 1.21 28.10
C PHE A 67 3.96 0.36 27.13
N SER A 68 3.78 0.47 25.79
CA SER A 68 4.73 -0.16 24.87
C SER A 68 6.10 0.54 24.99
N ARG A 69 7.09 -0.15 25.56
CA ARG A 69 8.40 0.40 25.96
C ARG A 69 9.35 0.74 24.81
N ALA A 70 9.09 0.26 23.59
CA ALA A 70 9.95 0.54 22.45
C ALA A 70 9.33 1.64 21.57
N PRO A 71 10.07 2.72 21.25
CA PRO A 71 9.66 3.60 20.16
C PRO A 71 9.68 2.78 18.87
N ALA A 72 8.49 2.46 18.37
CA ALA A 72 8.32 1.90 17.05
C ALA A 72 7.75 2.99 16.14
N PRO A 73 8.26 3.15 14.91
CA PRO A 73 7.67 4.07 13.96
C PRO A 73 6.22 3.67 13.65
N CYS A 74 5.45 4.61 13.12
CA CYS A 74 4.08 4.39 12.69
C CYS A 74 3.99 3.16 11.77
N ARG A 75 3.36 2.08 12.27
CA ARG A 75 3.32 0.79 11.58
C ARG A 75 2.69 0.90 10.19
N ALA A 76 1.61 1.68 10.04
CA ALA A 76 0.95 1.83 8.74
C ALA A 76 1.84 2.50 7.69
N LEU A 77 2.53 3.59 8.06
CA LEU A 77 3.44 4.30 7.17
C LEU A 77 4.69 3.49 6.86
N LEU A 78 5.29 2.84 7.88
CA LEU A 78 6.43 1.95 7.67
C LEU A 78 6.08 0.80 6.74
N THR A 79 4.98 0.08 6.99
CA THR A 79 4.55 -1.03 6.13
C THR A 79 4.27 -0.55 4.71
N THR A 80 3.60 0.59 4.54
CA THR A 80 3.35 1.14 3.21
C THR A 80 4.64 1.47 2.48
N HIS A 81 5.59 2.13 3.14
CA HIS A 81 6.89 2.47 2.56
C HIS A 81 7.66 1.22 2.12
N LEU A 82 7.72 0.20 2.98
CA LEU A 82 8.40 -1.05 2.66
C LEU A 82 7.75 -1.77 1.48
N CYS A 83 6.42 -1.88 1.48
CA CYS A 83 5.70 -2.64 0.45
C CYS A 83 5.61 -1.93 -0.90
N LEU A 84 5.58 -0.59 -0.92
CA LEU A 84 5.40 0.17 -2.16
C LEU A 84 6.68 0.79 -2.70
N LEU A 85 7.68 1.10 -1.88
CA LEU A 85 8.82 1.90 -2.31
C LEU A 85 10.14 1.13 -2.18
N ALA A 86 10.41 0.54 -1.01
CA ALA A 86 11.68 -0.17 -0.80
C ALA A 86 11.84 -1.40 -1.72
N LEU A 87 10.74 -2.13 -1.97
CA LEU A 87 10.75 -3.25 -2.92
C LEU A 87 10.82 -2.82 -4.39
N GLU A 88 10.51 -1.56 -4.71
CA GLU A 88 10.69 -1.01 -6.07
C GLU A 88 12.15 -0.61 -6.31
N GLU A 89 12.80 -0.03 -5.31
CA GLU A 89 14.24 0.30 -5.34
C GLU A 89 15.10 -0.95 -5.54
N GLU A 90 14.83 -2.04 -4.80
CA GLU A 90 15.55 -3.31 -4.98
C GLU A 90 15.36 -3.93 -6.37
N ARG A 91 14.22 -3.69 -7.04
CA ARG A 91 13.97 -4.15 -8.42
C ARG A 91 14.60 -3.26 -9.48
N ALA A 92 14.81 -1.98 -9.19
CA ALA A 92 15.46 -1.03 -10.09
C ALA A 92 16.98 -1.21 -10.11
N GLU A 93 17.56 -1.67 -9.00
CA GLU A 93 18.99 -1.97 -8.84
C GLU A 93 19.40 -3.34 -9.44
N ASP A 94 18.48 -4.08 -10.08
CA ASP A 94 18.81 -5.22 -10.94
C ASP A 94 19.42 -4.72 -12.28
N PRO A 95 20.70 -5.00 -12.59
CA PRO A 95 21.37 -4.55 -13.81
C PRO A 95 20.73 -5.04 -15.11
N GLY A 96 19.77 -5.97 -15.04
CA GLY A 96 18.95 -6.42 -16.18
C GLY A 96 17.85 -5.46 -16.63
N SER A 97 17.52 -4.42 -15.84
CA SER A 97 16.38 -3.51 -16.07
C SER A 97 16.78 -2.19 -16.74
N ALA A 98 17.66 -2.22 -17.75
CA ALA A 98 18.13 -1.03 -18.46
C ALA A 98 17.10 -0.39 -19.43
N TYR A 99 15.80 -0.68 -19.29
CA TYR A 99 14.73 -0.13 -20.14
C TYR A 99 13.62 0.56 -19.32
N ALA A 100 13.95 1.70 -18.69
CA ALA A 100 12.99 2.78 -18.39
C ALA A 100 13.67 4.14 -18.19
N LYS A 101 14.89 4.33 -18.70
CA LYS A 101 15.61 5.59 -18.65
C LYS A 101 15.19 6.54 -19.76
N HIS A 102 13.89 6.87 -19.84
CA HIS A 102 13.38 8.05 -20.56
C HIS A 102 11.99 8.46 -20.02
N VAL A 103 11.94 9.04 -18.82
CA VAL A 103 10.89 10.02 -18.51
C VAL A 103 11.44 11.37 -18.98
N LEU A 104 11.09 11.76 -20.20
CA LEU A 104 11.33 13.12 -20.68
C LEU A 104 10.02 13.93 -20.55
N PRO A 105 10.03 15.13 -19.94
CA PRO A 105 9.12 16.21 -20.29
C PRO A 105 9.80 17.20 -21.27
N PRO A 106 9.02 18.08 -21.94
CA PRO A 106 9.31 18.54 -23.30
C PRO A 106 10.13 19.83 -23.39
N SER A 107 10.80 20.01 -24.53
CA SER A 107 11.02 21.30 -25.22
C SER A 107 11.13 21.04 -26.72
#